data_AF-A0A816ZKV3-F1
#
_entry.id   AF-A0A816ZKV3-F1
#
_cell.length_a   1.000
_cell.length_b   1.000
_cell.length_c   1.000
_cell.angle_alpha   90.00
_cell.angle_beta   90.00
_cell.angle_gamma   90.00
#
_symmetry.space_group_name_H-M   'P 1'
#
loop_
_entity.id
_entity.type
_entity.pdbx_description
1 polymer ?
#
loop_
_entity_poly.entity_id
_entity_poly.type
_entity_poly.pdbx_seq_one_letter_code
_entity_poly.pdbx_strand_id
1 'polypeptide(L)'
;MQGKTWAITCWSDVSKHVVLDEICRQFNGERRLQYVCVASEKDSKNNKTHLHIQIITKLIVNKKCWFLDEITGVHCNYQITNNDVAWNEYCTKGRFLKSVRTSKHWPDLPTETTPTISSESCSSSHHAENQIAQQISVRSHTERRRQRKIVTAERALLLAETDVTKAMNLIRKAMPMEFMAHSSWYFSTFNYVRLQSQRKKFENMTSITKQYVWPLSFPNVSTDLAIAMNRWIRRHFSRKSRAKCFILIGPTGTGKTSFALSLPGLVNYFKGRWNLDNWNSMARYSVYDDIGWDNFEKMNYPSKKDLLTQNGLTGATDKYRHSTMINVAQPAII
;
A
#
# COMPACT_ATOMS: atom_id res chain seq x y z
N MET A 1 -11.96 -12.01 16.46
CA MET A 1 -12.51 -12.82 15.37
C MET A 1 -11.61 -12.72 14.16
N GLN A 2 -11.21 -13.85 13.57
CA GLN A 2 -10.33 -13.90 12.41
C GLN A 2 -11.05 -14.53 11.23
N GLY A 3 -11.31 -13.76 10.18
CA GLY A 3 -12.07 -14.23 9.02
C GLY A 3 -11.83 -13.36 7.79
N LYS A 4 -12.35 -13.80 6.65
CA LYS A 4 -12.36 -13.02 5.40
C LYS A 4 -13.70 -12.33 5.17
N THR A 5 -14.78 -13.00 5.60
CA THR A 5 -16.16 -12.55 5.47
C THR A 5 -16.83 -12.55 6.83
N TRP A 6 -17.50 -11.45 7.16
CA TRP A 6 -18.30 -11.32 8.37
C TRP A 6 -19.76 -11.06 8.01
N ALA A 7 -20.64 -11.77 8.71
CA ALA A 7 -22.06 -11.49 8.83
C ALA A 7 -22.29 -10.87 10.20
N ILE A 8 -22.84 -9.65 10.25
CA ILE A 8 -23.07 -8.94 11.50
C ILE A 8 -24.52 -8.52 11.57
N THR A 9 -25.17 -8.75 12.71
CA THR A 9 -26.54 -8.29 12.95
C THR A 9 -26.66 -7.52 14.25
N CYS A 10 -27.49 -6.47 14.27
CA CYS A 10 -27.77 -5.69 15.48
C CYS A 10 -29.06 -4.88 15.39
N TRP A 11 -29.67 -4.60 16.54
CA TRP A 11 -30.85 -3.74 16.63
C TRP A 11 -30.42 -2.30 16.92
N SER A 12 -30.52 -1.40 15.95
CA SER A 12 -30.05 -0.03 16.10
C SER A 12 -30.76 0.91 15.15
N ASP A 13 -31.05 2.12 15.63
CA ASP A 13 -31.63 3.21 14.84
C ASP A 13 -30.55 4.03 14.10
N VAL A 14 -29.28 3.63 14.21
CA VAL A 14 -28.19 4.27 13.48
C VAL A 14 -28.38 4.09 11.98
N SER A 15 -28.25 5.20 11.25
CA SER A 15 -28.41 5.18 9.80
C SER A 15 -27.37 4.30 9.11
N LYS A 16 -27.77 3.66 8.00
CA LYS A 16 -26.89 2.79 7.20
C LYS A 16 -25.60 3.51 6.73
N HIS A 17 -25.69 4.81 6.47
CA HIS A 17 -24.54 5.61 6.04
C HIS A 17 -23.50 5.76 7.16
N VAL A 18 -23.92 6.02 8.39
CA VAL A 18 -23.01 6.10 9.54
C VAL A 18 -22.31 4.76 9.77
N VAL A 19 -23.05 3.65 9.68
CA VAL A 19 -22.46 2.30 9.77
C VAL A 19 -21.45 2.05 8.64
N LEU A 20 -21.81 2.40 7.41
CA LEU A 20 -20.93 2.24 6.25
C LEU A 20 -19.65 3.08 6.39
N ASP A 21 -19.76 4.33 6.85
CA ASP A 21 -18.62 5.22 7.07
C ASP A 21 -17.69 4.70 8.16
N GLU A 22 -18.25 4.16 9.25
CA GLU A 22 -17.47 3.54 10.32
C GLU A 22 -16.75 2.27 9.84
N ILE A 23 -17.43 1.39 9.08
CA ILE A 23 -16.79 0.24 8.44
C ILE A 23 -15.68 0.72 7.50
N CYS A 24 -15.95 1.72 6.68
CA CYS A 24 -14.94 2.28 5.79
C CYS A 24 -13.76 2.82 6.60
N ARG A 25 -13.97 3.57 7.69
CA ARG A 25 -12.91 4.08 8.57
C ARG A 25 -12.09 2.96 9.20
N GLN A 26 -12.73 1.92 9.73
CA GLN A 26 -12.11 0.79 10.40
C GLN A 26 -11.30 -0.11 9.45
N PHE A 27 -11.61 -0.08 8.15
CA PHE A 27 -10.97 -0.92 7.13
C PHE A 27 -10.21 -0.13 6.04
N ASN A 28 -10.28 1.22 6.01
CA ASN A 28 -9.64 2.09 5.00
C ASN A 28 -8.13 2.19 5.17
N GLY A 29 -7.62 2.00 6.38
CA GLY A 29 -6.18 2.00 6.63
C GLY A 29 -5.43 0.89 5.87
N GLU A 30 -6.14 -0.12 5.35
CA GLU A 30 -5.51 -1.36 4.88
C GLU A 30 -5.74 -1.69 3.38
N ARG A 31 -6.54 -0.92 2.61
CA ARG A 31 -6.94 -1.31 1.22
C ARG A 31 -7.52 -2.73 1.10
N ARG A 32 -7.94 -3.33 2.22
CA ARG A 32 -8.41 -4.73 2.32
C ARG A 32 -9.89 -4.89 2.04
N LEU A 33 -10.68 -3.83 2.09
CA LEU A 33 -12.12 -3.91 1.87
C LEU A 33 -12.43 -4.25 0.40
N GLN A 34 -13.09 -5.39 0.17
CA GLN A 34 -13.53 -5.84 -1.15
C GLN A 34 -15.00 -5.46 -1.40
N TYR A 35 -15.84 -5.67 -0.39
CA TYR A 35 -17.28 -5.47 -0.48
C TYR A 35 -17.85 -5.14 0.90
N VAL A 36 -18.83 -4.23 0.93
CA VAL A 36 -19.68 -3.98 2.10
C VAL A 36 -21.13 -3.84 1.64
N CYS A 37 -22.03 -4.50 2.36
CA CYS A 37 -23.47 -4.33 2.25
C CYS A 37 -24.04 -4.03 3.65
N VAL A 38 -24.95 -3.06 3.71
CA VAL A 38 -25.72 -2.73 4.92
C VAL A 38 -27.19 -2.72 4.54
N ALA A 39 -27.94 -3.68 5.06
CA ALA A 39 -29.38 -3.78 4.93
C ALA A 39 -30.06 -3.46 6.28
N SER A 40 -31.33 -3.08 6.21
CA SER A 40 -32.10 -2.62 7.37
C SER A 40 -33.52 -3.14 7.26
N GLU A 41 -33.99 -3.87 8.26
CA GLU A 41 -35.33 -4.43 8.34
C GLU A 41 -36.07 -3.79 9.53
N LYS A 42 -37.28 -3.30 9.32
CA LYS A 42 -38.10 -2.79 10.43
C LYS A 42 -38.96 -3.92 10.97
N ASP A 43 -38.89 -4.16 12.27
CA ASP A 43 -39.78 -5.10 12.93
C ASP A 43 -41.17 -4.48 13.13
N SER A 44 -42.16 -5.14 12.56
CA SER A 44 -43.58 -4.76 12.64
C SER A 44 -44.12 -4.63 14.06
N LYS A 45 -43.55 -5.35 15.04
CA LYS A 45 -44.09 -5.40 16.40
C LYS A 45 -43.59 -4.29 17.32
N ASN A 46 -42.34 -3.89 17.18
CA ASN A 46 -41.67 -2.97 18.10
C ASN A 46 -41.13 -1.70 17.43
N ASN A 47 -41.29 -1.57 16.11
CA ASN A 47 -40.78 -0.47 15.30
C ASN A 47 -39.25 -0.24 15.43
N LYS A 48 -38.51 -1.26 15.88
CA LYS A 48 -37.05 -1.22 15.93
C LYS A 48 -36.47 -1.58 14.58
N THR A 49 -35.34 -0.96 14.25
CA THR A 49 -34.59 -1.29 13.04
C THR A 49 -33.56 -2.38 13.34
N HIS A 50 -33.63 -3.49 12.61
CA HIS A 50 -32.64 -4.55 12.62
C HIS A 50 -31.69 -4.38 11.43
N LEU A 51 -30.40 -4.19 11.71
CA LEU A 51 -29.37 -4.03 10.70
C LEU A 51 -28.74 -5.39 10.37
N HIS A 52 -28.60 -5.66 9.08
CA HIS A 52 -27.93 -6.84 8.53
C HIS A 52 -26.74 -6.39 7.70
N ILE A 53 -25.53 -6.75 8.12
CA ILE A 53 -24.29 -6.21 7.57
C ILE A 53 -23.44 -7.35 7.02
N GLN A 54 -22.89 -7.14 5.83
CA GLN A 54 -21.88 -8.01 5.24
C GLN A 54 -20.61 -7.24 4.99
N ILE A 55 -19.49 -7.79 5.42
CA ILE A 55 -18.15 -7.25 5.14
C ILE A 55 -17.32 -8.36 4.51
N ILE A 56 -16.78 -8.12 3.32
CA ILE A 56 -15.82 -9.01 2.66
C ILE A 56 -14.50 -8.27 2.47
N THR A 57 -13.43 -8.92 2.87
CA THR A 57 -12.06 -8.41 2.72
C THR A 57 -11.26 -9.26 1.75
N LYS A 58 -10.23 -8.66 1.14
CA LYS A 58 -9.32 -9.34 0.20
C LYS A 58 -8.45 -10.38 0.89
N LEU A 59 -8.12 -10.17 2.16
CA LEU A 59 -7.25 -11.01 2.99
C LEU A 59 -7.94 -11.28 4.33
N ILE A 60 -7.60 -12.38 5.00
CA ILE A 60 -8.09 -12.67 6.35
C ILE A 60 -7.66 -11.55 7.30
N VAL A 61 -8.62 -10.93 8.00
CA VAL A 61 -8.36 -9.91 9.02
C VAL A 61 -8.67 -10.46 10.40
N ASN A 62 -7.82 -10.15 11.38
CA ASN A 62 -8.11 -10.41 12.78
C ASN A 62 -8.61 -9.13 13.44
N LYS A 63 -9.93 -9.02 13.65
CA LYS A 63 -10.54 -7.92 14.40
C LYS A 63 -10.78 -8.37 15.83
N LYS A 64 -10.08 -7.72 16.77
CA LYS A 64 -10.21 -7.97 18.22
C LYS A 64 -11.23 -7.06 18.89
N CYS A 65 -11.66 -5.99 18.21
CA CYS A 65 -12.64 -5.03 18.71
C CYS A 65 -14.02 -5.24 18.07
N TRP A 66 -15.04 -4.92 18.86
CA TRP A 66 -16.45 -4.92 18.51
C TRP A 66 -16.80 -3.53 17.97
N PHE A 67 -16.21 -3.18 16.84
CA PHE A 67 -16.12 -1.79 16.35
C PHE A 67 -17.47 -1.15 16.00
N LEU A 68 -18.53 -1.94 15.82
CA LEU A 68 -19.88 -1.39 15.61
C LEU A 68 -20.64 -1.18 16.92
N ASP A 69 -20.23 -1.80 18.02
CA ASP A 69 -20.93 -1.68 19.31
C ASP A 69 -20.83 -0.24 19.83
N GLU A 70 -19.68 0.42 19.60
CA GLU A 70 -19.45 1.81 19.98
C GLU A 70 -20.41 2.78 19.27
N ILE A 71 -20.63 2.61 17.97
CA ILE A 71 -21.51 3.52 17.21
C ILE A 71 -22.99 3.15 17.33
N THR A 72 -23.32 1.87 17.50
CA THR A 72 -24.71 1.40 17.58
C THR A 72 -25.27 1.52 18.99
N GLY A 73 -24.43 1.66 20.01
CA GLY A 73 -24.82 1.70 21.42
C GLY A 73 -25.36 0.36 21.94
N VAL A 74 -25.29 -0.70 21.13
CA VAL A 74 -25.78 -2.03 21.44
C VAL A 74 -24.77 -3.09 21.04
N HIS A 75 -24.92 -4.27 21.63
CA HIS A 75 -24.10 -5.41 21.24
C HIS A 75 -24.47 -5.90 19.84
N CYS A 76 -23.48 -5.96 18.94
CA CYS A 76 -23.68 -6.58 17.63
C CYS A 76 -23.30 -8.07 17.69
N ASN A 77 -24.06 -8.92 17.01
CA ASN A 77 -23.71 -10.33 16.83
C ASN A 77 -22.81 -10.48 15.61
N TYR A 78 -21.55 -10.82 15.83
CA TYR A 78 -20.56 -10.99 14.76
C TYR A 78 -20.32 -12.46 14.48
N GLN A 79 -20.48 -12.86 13.22
CA GLN A 79 -20.27 -14.22 12.76
C GLN A 79 -19.33 -14.24 11.56
N ILE A 80 -18.44 -15.23 11.51
CA ILE A 80 -17.65 -15.50 10.32
C ILE A 80 -18.47 -16.46 9.45
N THR A 81 -18.71 -16.10 8.20
CA THR A 81 -19.45 -16.96 7.25
C THR A 81 -18.56 -17.40 6.11
N ASN A 82 -18.69 -18.67 5.71
CA ASN A 82 -18.04 -19.22 4.53
C ASN A 82 -18.95 -19.15 3.29
N ASN A 83 -20.23 -18.81 3.46
CA ASN A 83 -21.20 -18.68 2.40
C ASN A 83 -21.60 -17.20 2.25
N ASP A 84 -20.74 -16.44 1.61
CA ASP A 84 -20.91 -15.02 1.37
C ASP A 84 -22.05 -14.74 0.37
N VAL A 85 -22.28 -15.64 -0.58
CA VAL A 85 -23.40 -15.55 -1.54
C VAL A 85 -24.75 -15.61 -0.84
N ALA A 86 -25.00 -16.63 0.00
CA ALA A 86 -26.28 -16.78 0.70
C ALA A 86 -26.58 -15.60 1.64
N TRP A 87 -25.56 -15.07 2.32
CA TRP A 87 -25.73 -13.90 3.17
C TRP A 87 -25.98 -12.62 2.37
N ASN A 88 -25.32 -12.47 1.22
CA ASN A 88 -25.57 -11.35 0.32
C ASN A 88 -27.00 -11.39 -0.25
N GLU A 89 -27.46 -12.57 -0.70
CA GLU A 89 -28.83 -12.78 -1.14
C GLU A 89 -29.82 -12.43 -0.02
N TYR A 90 -29.56 -12.89 1.20
CA TYR A 90 -30.37 -12.53 2.37
C TYR A 90 -30.44 -11.01 2.58
N CYS A 91 -29.30 -10.32 2.55
CA CYS A 91 -29.24 -8.86 2.71
C CYS A 91 -29.89 -8.10 1.55
N THR A 92 -30.02 -8.68 0.36
CA THR A 92 -30.51 -8.00 -0.87
C THR A 92 -31.93 -8.40 -1.29
N LYS A 93 -32.54 -9.37 -0.60
CA LYS A 93 -33.95 -9.80 -0.84
C LYS A 93 -34.99 -8.68 -0.63
N GLY A 94 -34.64 -7.58 0.03
CA GLY A 94 -35.44 -6.35 0.07
C GLY A 94 -34.77 -5.22 -0.73
N ARG A 95 -35.57 -4.26 -1.23
CA ARG A 95 -35.06 -3.09 -1.97
C ARG A 95 -34.11 -2.25 -1.08
N PHE A 96 -32.80 -2.50 -1.13
CA PHE A 96 -31.82 -1.84 -0.26
C PHE A 96 -30.71 -1.11 -1.04
N LEU A 97 -30.13 -0.09 -0.41
CA LEU A 97 -29.21 0.88 -0.99
C LEU A 97 -27.79 0.31 -1.18
N LYS A 98 -27.27 0.54 -2.39
CA LYS A 98 -25.88 0.56 -2.90
C LYS A 98 -24.80 -0.20 -2.11
N SER A 99 -24.30 -1.27 -2.73
CA SER A 99 -22.99 -1.84 -2.42
C SER A 99 -21.85 -0.92 -2.87
N VAL A 100 -20.85 -0.71 -2.01
CA VAL A 100 -19.56 -0.13 -2.44
C VAL A 100 -18.68 -1.26 -2.98
N ARG A 101 -18.49 -1.31 -4.30
CA ARG A 101 -17.66 -2.31 -4.98
C ARG A 101 -16.31 -1.71 -5.33
N THR A 102 -15.21 -2.33 -4.89
CA THR A 102 -13.85 -1.85 -5.20
C THR A 102 -13.12 -2.70 -6.25
N SER A 103 -13.73 -3.76 -6.81
CA SER A 103 -13.14 -4.54 -7.93
C SER A 103 -14.17 -5.20 -8.87
N LYS A 104 -13.75 -5.44 -10.13
CA LYS A 104 -14.51 -6.07 -11.25
C LYS A 104 -14.69 -7.61 -11.12
N HIS A 105 -14.54 -8.20 -9.94
CA HIS A 105 -14.38 -9.66 -9.82
C HIS A 105 -15.65 -10.47 -9.47
N TRP A 106 -16.82 -9.85 -9.57
CA TRP A 106 -18.09 -10.56 -9.46
C TRP A 106 -18.70 -10.68 -10.85
N PRO A 107 -19.13 -11.88 -11.28
CA PRO A 107 -19.86 -12.01 -12.53
C PRO A 107 -21.12 -11.16 -12.44
N ASP A 108 -21.38 -10.38 -13.49
CA ASP A 108 -22.68 -9.77 -13.67
C ASP A 108 -23.72 -10.91 -13.68
N LEU A 109 -24.82 -10.74 -12.94
CA LEU A 109 -25.90 -11.72 -12.91
C LEU A 109 -26.34 -12.01 -14.36
N PRO A 110 -26.51 -13.28 -14.75
CA PRO A 110 -26.79 -13.64 -16.12
C PRO A 110 -28.08 -12.99 -16.58
N THR A 111 -27.99 -12.26 -17.70
CA THR A 111 -29.16 -11.83 -18.46
C THR A 111 -29.55 -13.01 -19.34
N GLU A 112 -30.75 -13.56 -19.15
CA GLU A 112 -31.24 -14.73 -19.90
C GLU A 112 -31.28 -14.46 -21.42
N THR A 113 -30.66 -15.35 -22.21
CA THR A 113 -30.84 -15.41 -23.67
C THR A 113 -30.99 -16.86 -24.15
N THR A 114 -32.04 -17.08 -24.96
CA THR A 114 -32.58 -18.32 -25.54
C THR A 114 -31.74 -18.86 -26.71
N PRO A 115 -31.71 -20.18 -27.01
CA PRO A 115 -30.87 -20.75 -28.06
C PRO A 115 -31.59 -20.93 -29.41
N THR A 116 -30.83 -20.97 -30.51
CA THR A 116 -31.30 -21.50 -31.80
C THR A 116 -30.23 -22.34 -32.47
N ILE A 117 -30.65 -23.55 -32.85
CA ILE A 117 -29.92 -24.62 -33.52
C ILE A 117 -30.04 -24.44 -35.04
N SER A 118 -29.00 -24.77 -35.81
CA SER A 118 -29.17 -25.52 -37.07
C SER A 118 -27.85 -26.12 -37.55
N SER A 119 -27.99 -27.33 -38.06
CA SER A 119 -26.98 -28.30 -38.48
C SER A 119 -27.08 -28.51 -39.98
N GLU A 120 -25.96 -28.61 -40.69
CA GLU A 120 -25.91 -29.23 -42.02
C GLU A 120 -24.55 -29.91 -42.27
N SER A 121 -24.62 -31.01 -43.03
CA SER A 121 -23.63 -32.06 -43.22
C SER A 121 -23.05 -32.10 -44.64
N CYS A 122 -21.78 -32.54 -44.80
CA CYS A 122 -21.34 -33.68 -45.64
C CYS A 122 -19.94 -33.56 -46.29
N SER A 123 -19.16 -34.63 -46.07
CA SER A 123 -18.22 -35.33 -46.98
C SER A 123 -16.99 -34.63 -47.59
N SER A 124 -15.86 -34.66 -46.86
CA SER A 124 -14.49 -34.86 -47.41
C SER A 124 -13.51 -35.32 -46.30
N SER A 125 -13.70 -36.53 -45.75
CA SER A 125 -13.16 -36.88 -44.42
C SER A 125 -11.64 -37.12 -44.34
N HIS A 126 -10.97 -37.71 -45.33
CA HIS A 126 -9.59 -38.18 -45.10
C HIS A 126 -8.47 -37.17 -45.36
N HIS A 127 -8.67 -36.15 -46.19
CA HIS A 127 -7.70 -35.05 -46.32
C HIS A 127 -7.86 -33.99 -45.22
N ALA A 128 -9.09 -33.81 -44.72
CA ALA A 128 -9.39 -32.91 -43.61
C ALA A 128 -8.76 -33.41 -42.29
N GLU A 129 -8.78 -34.72 -42.03
CA GLU A 129 -8.24 -35.30 -40.79
C GLU A 129 -6.73 -35.03 -40.61
N ASN A 130 -5.93 -35.16 -41.67
CA ASN A 130 -4.48 -34.88 -41.59
C ASN A 130 -4.17 -33.38 -41.46
N GLN A 131 -4.96 -32.49 -42.09
CA GLN A 131 -4.80 -31.04 -41.92
C GLN A 131 -5.22 -30.60 -40.51
N ILE A 132 -6.28 -31.20 -39.95
CA ILE A 132 -6.76 -30.92 -38.59
C ILE A 132 -5.72 -31.40 -37.56
N ALA A 133 -5.12 -32.58 -37.73
CA ALA A 133 -4.08 -33.07 -36.81
C ALA A 133 -2.83 -32.16 -36.82
N GLN A 134 -2.39 -31.69 -37.99
CA GLN A 134 -1.27 -30.74 -38.09
C GLN A 134 -1.62 -29.37 -37.49
N GLN A 135 -2.83 -28.85 -37.72
CA GLN A 135 -3.28 -27.59 -37.11
C GLN A 135 -3.41 -27.69 -35.58
N ILE A 136 -3.93 -28.80 -35.05
CA ILE A 136 -4.01 -29.05 -33.60
C ILE A 136 -2.60 -29.12 -33.00
N SER A 137 -1.65 -29.78 -33.67
CA SER A 137 -0.26 -29.87 -33.22
C SER A 137 0.43 -28.50 -33.16
N VAL A 138 0.33 -27.69 -34.22
CA VAL A 138 0.92 -26.33 -34.27
C VAL A 138 0.29 -25.40 -33.23
N ARG A 139 -1.04 -25.46 -33.04
CA ARG A 139 -1.73 -24.72 -31.98
C ARG A 139 -1.21 -25.14 -30.60
N SER A 140 -1.03 -26.44 -30.36
CA SER A 140 -0.53 -26.94 -29.08
C SER A 140 0.91 -26.47 -28.79
N HIS A 141 1.78 -26.40 -29.81
CA HIS A 141 3.15 -25.96 -29.64
C HIS A 141 3.25 -24.45 -29.37
N THR A 142 2.47 -23.66 -30.11
CA THR A 142 2.40 -22.20 -29.94
C THR A 142 1.87 -21.84 -28.55
N GLU A 143 0.83 -22.54 -28.10
CA GLU A 143 0.24 -22.33 -26.78
C GLU A 143 1.21 -22.74 -25.66
N ARG A 144 1.91 -23.87 -25.80
CA ARG A 144 2.97 -24.26 -24.84
C ARG A 144 4.08 -23.22 -24.77
N ARG A 145 4.49 -22.65 -25.90
CA ARG A 145 5.51 -21.59 -25.93
C ARG A 145 5.01 -20.32 -25.23
N ARG A 146 3.76 -19.92 -25.48
CA ARG A 146 3.13 -18.78 -24.79
C ARG A 146 3.07 -18.98 -23.28
N GLN A 147 2.63 -20.16 -22.82
CA GLN A 147 2.53 -20.46 -21.40
C GLN A 147 3.90 -20.42 -20.70
N ARG A 148 4.96 -20.93 -21.35
CA ARG A 148 6.33 -20.85 -20.82
C ARG A 148 6.81 -19.41 -20.66
N LYS A 149 6.45 -18.52 -21.59
CA LYS A 149 6.81 -17.09 -21.50
C LYS A 149 6.12 -16.42 -20.30
N ILE A 150 4.83 -16.69 -20.10
CA ILE A 150 4.06 -16.13 -18.98
C ILE A 150 4.68 -16.55 -17.64
N VAL A 151 4.91 -17.85 -17.44
CA VAL A 151 5.50 -18.38 -16.21
C VAL A 151 6.90 -17.80 -15.95
N THR A 152 7.69 -17.60 -17.01
CA THR A 152 9.02 -16.99 -16.89
C THR A 152 8.93 -15.53 -16.46
N ALA A 153 8.00 -14.77 -17.05
CA ALA A 153 7.79 -13.36 -16.72
C ALA A 153 7.35 -13.19 -15.27
N GLU A 154 6.42 -14.01 -14.79
CA GLU A 154 5.96 -14.01 -13.40
C GLU A 154 7.10 -14.29 -12.40
N ARG A 155 7.95 -15.30 -12.69
CA ARG A 155 9.13 -15.59 -11.87
C ARG A 155 10.14 -14.45 -11.85
N ALA A 156 10.35 -13.79 -12.99
CA ALA A 156 11.26 -12.65 -13.06
C ALA A 156 10.74 -11.45 -12.26
N LEU A 157 9.42 -11.19 -12.27
CA LEU A 157 8.80 -10.14 -11.45
C LEU A 157 9.00 -10.41 -9.95
N LEU A 158 8.83 -11.66 -9.50
CA LEU A 158 9.09 -12.04 -8.12
C LEU A 158 10.55 -11.86 -7.73
N LEU A 159 11.49 -12.27 -8.60
CA LEU A 159 12.92 -12.05 -8.37
C LEU A 159 13.26 -10.56 -8.31
N ALA A 160 12.65 -9.74 -9.16
CA ALA A 160 12.90 -8.30 -9.23
C ALA A 160 12.59 -7.58 -7.91
N GLU A 161 11.71 -8.12 -7.07
CA GLU A 161 11.47 -7.59 -5.72
C GLU A 161 12.70 -7.59 -4.82
N THR A 162 13.66 -8.50 -5.10
CA THR A 162 14.87 -8.69 -4.28
C THR A 162 16.15 -8.38 -5.05
N ASP A 163 16.24 -8.80 -6.32
CA ASP A 163 17.45 -8.75 -7.13
C ASP A 163 17.08 -8.58 -8.62
N VAL A 164 17.21 -7.33 -9.09
CA VAL A 164 16.95 -6.94 -10.48
C VAL A 164 17.91 -7.67 -11.44
N THR A 165 19.15 -7.90 -11.04
CA THR A 165 20.16 -8.56 -11.89
C THR A 165 19.79 -10.02 -12.13
N LYS A 166 19.35 -10.74 -11.10
CA LYS A 166 18.85 -12.11 -11.24
C LYS A 166 17.59 -12.17 -12.12
N ALA A 167 16.67 -11.23 -11.96
CA ALA A 167 15.48 -11.13 -12.81
C ALA A 167 15.83 -10.90 -14.29
N MET A 168 16.76 -9.98 -14.57
CA MET A 168 17.26 -9.69 -15.92
C MET A 168 17.97 -10.91 -16.53
N ASN A 169 18.80 -11.60 -15.76
CA ASN A 169 19.50 -12.81 -16.20
C ASN A 169 18.52 -13.95 -16.53
N LEU A 170 17.41 -14.08 -15.78
CA LEU A 170 16.38 -15.08 -16.05
C LEU A 170 15.69 -14.83 -17.40
N ILE A 171 15.25 -13.59 -17.66
CA ILE A 171 14.62 -13.23 -18.94
C ILE A 171 15.59 -13.42 -20.11
N ARG A 172 16.85 -12.99 -19.95
CA ARG A 172 17.88 -13.15 -20.99
C ARG A 172 18.10 -14.62 -21.38
N LYS A 173 18.14 -15.53 -20.40
CA LYS A 173 18.32 -16.97 -20.65
C LYS A 173 17.10 -17.62 -21.29
N ALA A 174 15.89 -17.22 -20.88
CA ALA A 174 14.66 -17.87 -21.32
C ALA A 174 14.08 -17.30 -22.63
N MET A 175 14.32 -16.02 -22.91
CA MET A 175 13.74 -15.27 -24.03
C MET A 175 14.78 -14.27 -24.61
N PRO A 176 15.88 -14.76 -25.21
CA PRO A 176 17.00 -13.91 -25.60
C PRO A 176 16.63 -12.86 -26.65
N MET A 177 15.80 -13.21 -27.65
CA MET A 177 15.41 -12.29 -28.72
C MET A 177 14.52 -11.16 -28.19
N GLU A 178 13.53 -11.49 -27.37
CA GLU A 178 12.65 -10.51 -26.75
C GLU A 178 13.40 -9.64 -25.73
N PHE A 179 14.36 -10.22 -25.00
CA PHE A 179 15.22 -9.48 -24.09
C PHE A 179 16.06 -8.43 -24.83
N MET A 180 16.67 -8.80 -25.96
CA MET A 180 17.47 -7.85 -26.76
C MET A 180 16.61 -6.70 -27.28
N ALA A 181 15.38 -6.98 -27.73
CA ALA A 181 14.45 -5.97 -28.21
C ALA A 181 13.92 -5.02 -27.12
N HIS A 182 13.85 -5.47 -25.85
CA HIS A 182 13.14 -4.74 -24.78
C HIS A 182 13.93 -4.60 -23.46
N SER A 183 15.25 -4.75 -23.48
CA SER A 183 16.10 -4.77 -22.27
C SER A 183 15.95 -3.53 -21.38
N SER A 184 15.85 -2.33 -21.97
CA SER A 184 15.64 -1.07 -21.25
C SER A 184 14.30 -1.05 -20.51
N TRP A 185 13.23 -1.53 -21.16
CA TRP A 185 11.90 -1.63 -20.57
C TRP A 185 11.88 -2.61 -19.38
N TYR A 186 12.53 -3.77 -19.52
CA TYR A 186 12.65 -4.73 -18.41
C TYR A 186 13.41 -4.13 -17.22
N PHE A 187 14.53 -3.44 -17.46
CA PHE A 187 15.31 -2.81 -16.40
C PHE A 187 14.49 -1.77 -15.63
N SER A 188 13.80 -0.87 -16.33
CA SER A 188 12.95 0.15 -15.68
C SER A 188 11.79 -0.49 -14.91
N THR A 189 11.13 -1.48 -15.50
CA THR A 189 10.01 -2.20 -14.87
C THR A 189 10.46 -2.92 -13.60
N PHE A 190 11.57 -3.65 -13.65
CA PHE A 190 12.07 -4.38 -12.48
C PHE A 190 12.57 -3.46 -11.38
N ASN A 191 13.20 -2.33 -11.72
CA ASN A 191 13.54 -1.31 -10.71
C ASN A 191 12.28 -0.73 -10.05
N TYR A 192 11.24 -0.44 -10.83
CA TYR A 192 9.97 0.01 -10.28
C TYR A 192 9.35 -1.03 -9.34
N VAL A 193 9.31 -2.32 -9.74
CA VAL A 193 8.82 -3.41 -8.89
C VAL A 193 9.61 -3.53 -7.59
N ARG A 194 10.95 -3.46 -7.65
CA ARG A 194 11.82 -3.44 -6.47
C ARG A 194 11.44 -2.29 -5.52
N LEU A 195 11.31 -1.07 -6.06
CA LEU A 195 10.95 0.11 -5.28
C LEU A 195 9.56 -0.03 -4.64
N GLN A 196 8.58 -0.58 -5.36
CA GLN A 196 7.25 -0.83 -4.80
C GLN A 196 7.26 -1.91 -3.71
N SER A 197 8.04 -2.99 -3.87
CA SER A 197 8.18 -4.03 -2.85
C SER A 197 8.87 -3.48 -1.59
N GLN A 198 9.93 -2.68 -1.76
CA GLN A 198 10.58 -1.96 -0.66
C GLN A 198 9.61 -1.00 0.05
N ARG A 199 8.82 -0.24 -0.71
CA ARG A 199 7.79 0.65 -0.17
C ARG A 199 6.73 -0.13 0.62
N LYS A 200 6.23 -1.26 0.11
CA LYS A 200 5.24 -2.09 0.83
C LYS A 200 5.82 -2.70 2.10
N LYS A 201 7.04 -3.24 2.05
CA LYS A 201 7.76 -3.71 3.24
C LYS A 201 7.89 -2.59 4.26
N PHE A 202 8.16 -1.36 3.79
CA PHE A 202 8.25 -0.18 4.63
C PHE A 202 6.89 0.22 5.22
N GLU A 203 5.82 0.29 4.44
CA GLU A 203 4.46 0.56 4.91
C GLU A 203 4.02 -0.47 5.96
N ASN A 204 4.31 -1.75 5.71
CA ASN A 204 4.06 -2.84 6.66
C ASN A 204 4.88 -2.68 7.95
N MET A 205 6.16 -2.30 7.84
CA MET A 205 7.02 -2.02 9.00
C MET A 205 6.51 -0.83 9.81
N THR A 206 6.04 0.24 9.15
CA THR A 206 5.41 1.38 9.82
C THR A 206 4.05 1.06 10.43
N SER A 207 3.34 0.06 9.91
CA SER A 207 2.06 -0.40 10.48
C SER A 207 2.22 -1.29 11.71
N ILE A 208 3.40 -1.90 11.93
CA ILE A 208 3.61 -2.90 13.00
C ILE A 208 4.22 -2.30 14.28
N THR A 209 4.95 -1.18 14.25
CA THR A 209 5.51 -0.60 15.49
C THR A 209 5.73 0.91 15.41
N LYS A 210 4.83 1.67 16.04
CA LYS A 210 5.17 2.56 17.17
C LYS A 210 3.89 3.18 17.71
N GLN A 211 3.44 2.63 18.83
CA GLN A 211 2.74 3.39 19.86
C GLN A 211 3.51 4.70 20.04
N TYR A 212 2.87 5.82 19.76
CA TYR A 212 3.48 7.13 19.73
C TYR A 212 4.14 7.42 21.09
N VAL A 213 5.46 7.58 21.11
CA VAL A 213 6.14 8.26 22.21
C VAL A 213 5.90 9.75 21.97
N TRP A 214 4.72 10.22 22.39
CA TRP A 214 4.36 11.64 22.32
C TRP A 214 5.39 12.46 23.11
N PRO A 215 5.64 13.73 22.79
CA PRO A 215 6.58 14.56 23.54
C PRO A 215 6.35 14.54 25.07
N LEU A 216 5.13 14.30 25.54
CA LEU A 216 4.80 14.10 26.97
C LEU A 216 5.42 12.85 27.62
N SER A 217 5.89 11.89 26.82
CA SER A 217 6.59 10.69 27.29
C SER A 217 8.12 10.89 27.34
N PHE A 218 8.63 12.04 26.92
CA PHE A 218 10.00 12.43 27.24
C PHE A 218 10.01 13.12 28.61
N PRO A 219 10.86 12.67 29.55
CA PRO A 219 10.98 13.32 30.84
C PRO A 219 11.35 14.79 30.65
N ASN A 220 10.68 15.68 31.40
CA ASN A 220 10.96 17.12 31.46
C ASN A 220 10.60 17.94 30.20
N VAL A 221 9.79 17.42 29.26
CA VAL A 221 9.24 18.24 28.18
C VAL A 221 8.00 18.98 28.67
N SER A 222 8.01 20.31 28.63
CA SER A 222 6.83 21.12 28.96
C SER A 222 5.70 20.87 27.94
N THR A 223 4.45 20.97 28.41
CA THR A 223 3.26 20.81 27.54
C THR A 223 3.27 21.80 26.37
N ASP A 224 3.74 23.04 26.59
CA ASP A 224 3.84 24.04 25.52
C ASP A 224 4.85 23.66 24.45
N LEU A 225 6.01 23.14 24.85
CA LEU A 225 7.02 22.63 23.91
C LEU A 225 6.47 21.44 23.12
N ALA A 226 5.78 20.53 23.80
CA ALA A 226 5.09 19.40 23.16
C ALA A 226 4.08 19.86 22.10
N ILE A 227 3.26 20.87 22.42
CA ILE A 227 2.28 21.43 21.48
C ILE A 227 2.98 22.11 20.30
N ALA A 228 4.01 22.91 20.54
CA ALA A 228 4.78 23.61 19.50
C ALA A 228 5.44 22.62 18.52
N MET A 229 6.07 21.56 19.05
CA MET A 229 6.65 20.47 18.27
C MET A 229 5.62 19.82 17.35
N ASN A 230 4.47 19.43 17.90
CA ASN A 230 3.41 18.78 17.13
C ASN A 230 2.84 19.69 16.04
N ARG A 231 2.68 20.99 16.35
CA ARG A 231 2.24 21.98 15.37
C ARG A 231 3.23 22.09 14.22
N TRP A 232 4.54 22.09 14.50
CA TRP A 232 5.57 22.12 13.47
C TRP A 232 5.54 20.83 12.63
N ILE A 233 5.52 19.65 13.26
CA ILE A 233 5.50 18.35 12.57
C ILE A 233 4.32 18.27 11.61
N ARG A 234 3.10 18.54 12.08
CA ARG A 234 1.87 18.49 11.25
C ARG A 234 1.96 19.44 10.05
N ARG A 235 2.51 20.63 10.26
CA ARG A 235 2.60 21.67 9.24
C ARG A 235 3.68 21.39 8.20
N HIS A 236 4.79 20.75 8.58
CA HIS A 236 5.97 20.64 7.72
C HIS A 236 6.17 19.25 7.11
N PHE A 237 5.74 18.17 7.77
CA PHE A 237 5.85 16.81 7.21
C PHE A 237 4.90 16.57 6.03
N SER A 238 3.88 17.41 5.86
CA SER A 238 2.92 17.36 4.75
C SER A 238 3.31 18.25 3.56
N ARG A 239 4.31 19.14 3.73
CA ARG A 239 4.73 20.09 2.70
C ARG A 239 5.75 19.46 1.76
N LYS A 240 5.49 19.58 0.46
CA LYS A 240 6.37 19.09 -0.61
C LYS A 240 7.56 20.01 -0.91
N SER A 241 7.51 21.27 -0.46
CA SER A 241 8.58 22.25 -0.67
C SER A 241 8.57 23.33 0.40
N ARG A 242 9.74 23.96 0.61
CA ARG A 242 9.96 25.10 1.53
C ARG A 242 9.49 24.84 2.97
N ALA A 243 9.67 23.62 3.47
CA ALA A 243 9.58 23.38 4.90
C ALA A 243 10.66 24.20 5.61
N LYS A 244 10.28 24.79 6.74
CA LYS A 244 11.26 25.42 7.64
C LYS A 244 12.03 24.30 8.31
N CYS A 245 13.30 24.50 8.64
CA CYS A 245 14.01 23.58 9.53
C CYS A 245 13.41 23.64 10.95
N PHE A 246 13.59 22.57 11.71
CA PHE A 246 13.34 22.54 13.14
C PHE A 246 14.67 22.52 13.86
N ILE A 247 14.86 23.38 14.86
CA ILE A 247 16.12 23.46 15.61
C ILE A 247 15.82 23.17 17.07
N LEU A 248 16.48 22.17 17.63
CA LEU A 248 16.38 21.77 19.02
C LEU A 248 17.58 22.30 19.79
N ILE A 249 17.35 23.31 20.63
CA ILE A 249 18.40 23.96 21.43
C ILE A 249 18.24 23.53 22.89
N GLY A 250 19.34 23.10 23.50
CA GLY A 250 19.39 22.77 24.92
C GLY A 250 20.69 22.07 25.32
N PRO A 251 20.93 21.87 26.62
CA PRO A 251 22.14 21.20 27.13
C PRO A 251 22.41 19.84 26.48
N THR A 252 23.66 19.40 26.50
CA THR A 252 24.03 18.04 26.07
C THR A 252 23.34 17.00 26.95
N GLY A 253 22.95 15.86 26.38
CA GLY A 253 22.34 14.76 27.14
C GLY A 253 20.83 14.89 27.43
N THR A 254 20.16 15.94 26.96
CA THR A 254 18.70 16.14 27.18
C THR A 254 17.80 15.31 26.25
N GLY A 255 18.35 14.36 25.50
CA GLY A 255 17.57 13.48 24.62
C GLY A 255 17.05 14.14 23.34
N LYS A 256 17.58 15.30 22.92
CA LYS A 256 17.18 16.00 21.67
C LYS A 256 17.27 15.09 20.44
N THR A 257 18.40 14.40 20.27
CA THR A 257 18.61 13.44 19.19
C THR A 257 17.63 12.26 19.29
N SER A 258 17.46 11.71 20.49
CA SER A 258 16.49 10.63 20.74
C SER A 258 15.07 11.05 20.39
N PHE A 259 14.69 12.29 20.71
CA PHE A 259 13.43 12.88 20.30
C PHE A 259 13.32 12.98 18.78
N ALA A 260 14.30 13.59 18.11
CA ALA A 260 14.28 13.76 16.65
C ALA A 260 14.14 12.41 15.93
N LEU A 261 14.87 11.39 16.38
CA LEU A 261 14.83 10.02 15.83
C LEU A 261 13.58 9.22 16.27
N SER A 262 12.85 9.67 17.29
CA SER A 262 11.59 9.04 17.69
C SER A 262 10.44 9.36 16.71
N LEU A 263 10.59 10.41 15.89
CA LEU A 263 9.56 10.85 14.96
C LEU A 263 9.27 9.80 13.87
N PRO A 264 8.01 9.67 13.43
CA PRO A 264 7.60 8.58 12.56
C PRO A 264 8.08 8.80 11.11
N GLY A 265 8.84 7.84 10.58
CA GLY A 265 9.22 7.77 9.17
C GLY A 265 10.66 7.32 8.98
N LEU A 266 11.06 7.14 7.72
CA LEU A 266 12.47 7.00 7.37
C LEU A 266 13.19 8.31 7.71
N VAL A 267 14.39 8.20 8.27
CA VAL A 267 15.20 9.35 8.63
C VAL A 267 16.56 9.23 7.96
N ASN A 268 17.02 10.34 7.38
CA ASN A 268 18.44 10.49 7.08
C ASN A 268 19.12 11.00 8.35
N TYR A 269 20.00 10.22 8.96
CA TYR A 269 20.67 10.60 10.20
C TYR A 269 22.16 10.83 9.97
N PHE A 270 22.62 12.02 10.31
CA PHE A 270 24.00 12.44 10.22
C PHE A 270 24.47 12.86 11.61
N LYS A 271 25.52 12.20 12.12
CA LYS A 271 26.13 12.52 13.41
C LYS A 271 27.57 12.97 13.22
N GLY A 272 27.87 14.23 13.52
CA GLY A 272 29.22 14.79 13.45
C GLY A 272 29.77 15.05 12.04
N ARG A 273 29.39 14.22 11.05
CA ARG A 273 29.87 14.31 9.67
C ARG A 273 28.78 13.99 8.66
N TRP A 274 28.88 14.63 7.49
CA TRP A 274 28.10 14.26 6.30
C TRP A 274 28.63 12.96 5.72
N ASN A 275 27.72 12.08 5.30
CA ASN A 275 28.05 10.84 4.59
C ASN A 275 26.97 10.55 3.57
N LEU A 276 27.34 10.51 2.28
CA LEU A 276 26.37 10.31 1.22
C LEU A 276 25.70 8.92 1.26
N ASP A 277 26.33 7.91 1.87
CA ASP A 277 25.73 6.58 2.06
C ASP A 277 24.51 6.57 2.96
N ASN A 278 24.44 7.52 3.89
CA ASN A 278 23.29 7.67 4.78
C ASN A 278 22.15 8.45 4.10
N TRP A 279 22.36 8.97 2.89
CA TRP A 279 21.33 9.71 2.17
C TRP A 279 20.32 8.76 1.52
N ASN A 280 19.07 8.88 1.94
CA ASN A 280 17.93 8.21 1.34
C ASN A 280 16.93 9.26 0.83
N SER A 281 16.69 9.27 -0.49
CA SER A 281 15.71 10.16 -1.12
C SER A 281 14.27 9.87 -0.69
N MET A 282 14.01 8.68 -0.15
CA MET A 282 12.72 8.27 0.42
C MET A 282 12.57 8.60 1.90
N ALA A 283 13.60 9.19 2.53
CA ALA A 283 13.48 9.66 3.90
C ALA A 283 12.33 10.66 4.03
N ARG A 284 11.67 10.65 5.19
CA ARG A 284 10.61 11.59 5.52
C ARG A 284 11.17 12.90 6.07
N TYR A 285 12.29 12.85 6.76
CA TYR A 285 13.01 13.98 7.32
C TYR A 285 14.49 13.65 7.45
N SER A 286 15.32 14.68 7.62
CA SER A 286 16.76 14.55 7.89
C SER A 286 17.07 15.10 9.28
N VAL A 287 17.97 14.45 10.01
CA VAL A 287 18.47 14.87 11.33
C VAL A 287 19.97 15.10 11.23
N TYR A 288 20.41 16.31 11.63
CA TYR A 288 21.79 16.77 11.59
C TYR A 288 22.29 17.01 13.01
N ASP A 289 22.81 15.97 13.65
CA ASP A 289 23.26 15.98 15.04
C ASP A 289 24.77 16.27 15.14
N ASP A 290 25.14 17.22 16.00
CA ASP A 290 26.54 17.64 16.25
C ASP A 290 27.34 17.93 14.97
N ILE A 291 26.68 18.39 13.90
CA ILE A 291 27.33 18.72 12.63
C ILE A 291 28.14 20.00 12.79
N GLY A 292 29.46 19.92 12.60
CA GLY A 292 30.34 21.09 12.52
C GLY A 292 30.10 21.89 11.25
N TRP A 293 29.13 22.81 11.26
CA TRP A 293 28.72 23.58 10.09
C TRP A 293 29.87 24.36 9.44
N ASP A 294 30.86 24.83 10.20
CA ASP A 294 32.04 25.52 9.64
C ASP A 294 32.89 24.64 8.73
N ASN A 295 32.76 23.31 8.85
CA ASN A 295 33.48 22.36 8.03
C ASN A 295 32.77 22.01 6.72
N PHE A 296 31.49 22.39 6.54
CA PHE A 296 30.72 22.02 5.34
C PHE A 296 31.32 22.63 4.07
N GLU A 297 31.64 23.92 4.10
CA GLU A 297 32.24 24.61 2.96
C GLU A 297 33.68 24.12 2.73
N LYS A 298 34.45 23.89 3.80
CA LYS A 298 35.83 23.39 3.73
C LYS A 298 35.93 21.98 3.15
N MET A 299 34.92 21.15 3.36
CA MET A 299 34.89 19.76 2.89
C MET A 299 34.09 19.56 1.59
N ASN A 300 33.73 20.64 0.89
CA ASN A 300 32.90 20.59 -0.32
C ASN A 300 31.57 19.83 -0.13
N TYR A 301 31.02 19.87 1.08
CA TYR A 301 29.71 19.28 1.36
C TYR A 301 28.59 20.09 0.71
N PRO A 302 27.37 19.54 0.59
CA PRO A 302 26.24 20.26 0.02
C PRO A 302 26.01 21.56 0.77
N SER A 303 25.53 22.58 0.05
CA SER A 303 25.15 23.86 0.63
C SER A 303 24.19 23.66 1.80
N LYS A 304 24.52 24.28 2.95
CA LYS A 304 23.71 24.23 4.17
C LYS A 304 22.29 24.69 3.90
N LYS A 305 22.15 25.76 3.10
CA LYS A 305 20.85 26.29 2.69
C LYS A 305 20.04 25.21 1.97
N ASP A 306 20.67 24.46 1.08
CA ASP A 306 19.97 23.47 0.28
C ASP A 306 19.45 22.31 1.15
N LEU A 307 20.31 21.81 2.04
CA LEU A 307 19.98 20.75 3.02
C LEU A 307 18.87 21.15 3.97
N LEU A 308 18.88 22.39 4.46
CA LEU A 308 17.98 22.85 5.52
C LEU A 308 16.63 23.39 5.01
N THR A 309 16.52 23.73 3.71
CA THR A 309 15.34 24.43 3.16
C THR A 309 14.58 23.69 2.07
N GLN A 310 14.88 22.40 1.85
CA GLN A 310 14.29 21.61 0.76
C GLN A 310 14.49 22.25 -0.62
N ASN A 311 15.72 22.64 -0.95
CA ASN A 311 15.99 23.36 -2.20
C ASN A 311 16.00 22.45 -3.46
N GLY A 312 15.49 21.22 -3.34
CA GLY A 312 15.36 20.29 -4.46
C GLY A 312 16.69 19.64 -4.85
N LEU A 313 16.98 19.59 -6.16
CA LEU A 313 18.18 18.95 -6.67
C LEU A 313 19.43 19.75 -6.28
N THR A 314 20.31 19.10 -5.54
CA THR A 314 21.53 19.67 -4.98
C THR A 314 22.72 18.78 -5.30
N GLY A 315 23.82 19.37 -5.75
CA GLY A 315 25.08 18.66 -5.89
C GLY A 315 25.63 18.30 -4.50
N ALA A 316 25.85 17.01 -4.26
CA ALA A 316 26.45 16.49 -3.06
C ALA A 316 27.75 15.77 -3.38
N THR A 317 28.80 16.12 -2.66
CA THR A 317 30.07 15.38 -2.69
C THR A 317 30.34 14.81 -1.31
N ASP A 318 31.13 13.75 -1.29
CA ASP A 318 31.73 13.19 -0.09
C ASP A 318 33.24 13.06 -0.36
N LYS A 319 34.07 13.02 0.69
CA LYS A 319 35.54 13.06 0.60
C LYS A 319 36.11 12.02 -0.37
N TYR A 320 35.44 10.88 -0.50
CA TYR A 320 35.88 9.73 -1.30
C TYR A 320 34.95 9.40 -2.46
N ARG A 321 34.05 10.32 -2.84
CA ARG A 321 33.07 10.09 -3.92
C ARG A 321 33.02 11.22 -4.91
N HIS A 322 32.75 10.84 -6.16
CA HIS A 322 32.37 11.81 -7.19
C HIS A 322 31.11 12.56 -6.77
N SER A 323 30.99 13.80 -7.24
CA SER A 323 29.78 14.59 -7.05
C SER A 323 28.58 13.85 -7.63
N THR A 324 27.50 13.79 -6.87
CA THR A 324 26.23 13.20 -7.28
C THR A 324 25.11 14.18 -6.99
N MET A 325 24.05 14.14 -7.80
CA MET A 325 22.88 14.96 -7.56
C MET A 325 21.95 14.23 -6.58
N ILE A 326 21.66 14.87 -5.45
CA ILE A 326 20.64 14.40 -4.50
C ILE A 326 19.40 15.29 -4.56
N ASN A 327 18.22 14.71 -4.40
CA ASN A 327 16.99 15.49 -4.26
C ASN A 327 16.68 15.74 -2.79
N VAL A 328 16.94 16.96 -2.33
CA VAL A 328 16.64 17.45 -0.99
C VAL A 328 15.21 17.96 -0.95
N ALA A 329 14.28 17.04 -0.68
CA ALA A 329 12.85 17.34 -0.55
C ALA A 329 12.33 17.15 0.88
N GLN A 330 13.18 16.73 1.81
CA GLN A 330 12.82 16.37 3.18
C GLN A 330 13.05 17.55 4.14
N PRO A 331 12.14 17.81 5.09
CA PRO A 331 12.38 18.77 6.15
C PRO A 331 13.59 18.35 7.00
N ALA A 332 14.36 19.33 7.47
CA ALA A 332 15.52 19.13 8.31
C ALA A 332 15.20 19.40 9.79
N ILE A 333 15.82 18.61 10.66
CA ILE A 333 15.88 18.81 12.11
C ILE A 333 17.37 18.92 12.48
N ILE A 334 17.70 19.94 13.25
CA ILE A 334 19.04 20.17 13.81
C ILE A 334 18.94 19.97 15.32
#